data_AF-A0A519UHE6-F1
#
_entry.id   AF-A0A519UHE6-F1
#
_cell.length_a   1.000
_cell.length_b   1.000
_cell.length_c   1.000
_cell.angle_alpha   90.00
_cell.angle_beta   90.00
_cell.angle_gamma   90.00
#
_symmetry.space_group_name_H-M   'P 1'
#
loop_
_entity.id
_entity.type
_entity.pdbx_description
1 polymer ?
#
loop_
_entity_poly.entity_id
_entity_poly.type
_entity_poly.pdbx_seq_one_letter_code
_entity_poly.pdbx_strand_id
1 'polypeptide(L)'
;METAIARAKTEGRERLKDAHLKDYQQYFNRVSLSIADTSSGKSASQLPSDKRLQQYASGNYDPALETLYYQYGRYLLISSSRKGGQPANLQGIWNKELRPPWSSNYTININTEMNYWPAGVANLTEMQQPLNDWIRSLSVTGKQTAKEFYNMEGWVAHHNSDIWGLSNPVGDLGSGDPVWANWYMGGNWLTRHLWEYYLYTGDKKFLAEHAYPILKSAADFSIAWLMPRSDGKLVTAPSTSPENKFIDSKGKQQSLSPGSTMDLSVIWDLFSNCIEASEVLGIDADYRRTLTEKKNQLAPLRIGSQGQLLEWSEEFPETDPQHRHVSHLYGLHPGRQISPFTTADLTNAVKKTLAVRGDAGTGWSKGWKINFWARINRKVSLIE
;
A
#
# COMPACT_ATOMS: atom_id res chain seq x y z
N MET A 1 16.66 29.35 6.52
CA MET A 1 17.80 28.89 5.70
C MET A 1 19.11 29.54 6.13
N GLU A 2 19.15 30.86 6.30
CA GLU A 2 20.36 31.63 6.72
C GLU A 2 20.98 31.12 8.02
N THR A 3 20.15 30.79 9.02
CA THR A 3 20.60 30.24 10.31
C THR A 3 21.27 28.87 10.18
N ALA A 4 20.78 28.01 9.28
CA ALA A 4 21.34 26.67 9.05
C ALA A 4 22.71 26.75 8.34
N ILE A 5 22.83 27.65 7.36
CA ILE A 5 24.10 27.89 6.66
C ILE A 5 25.14 28.49 7.61
N ALA A 6 24.75 29.47 8.43
CA ALA A 6 25.64 30.07 9.42
C ALA A 6 26.17 29.02 10.41
N ARG A 7 25.27 28.18 10.95
CA ARG A 7 25.63 27.08 11.85
C ARG A 7 26.57 26.08 11.19
N ALA A 8 26.27 25.64 9.98
CA ALA A 8 27.12 24.69 9.24
C ALA A 8 28.54 25.24 9.01
N LYS A 9 28.67 26.54 8.70
CA LYS A 9 29.99 27.20 8.56
C LYS A 9 30.79 27.15 9.85
N THR A 10 30.16 27.38 11.00
CA THR A 10 30.83 27.33 12.32
C THR A 10 31.23 25.90 12.71
N GLU A 11 30.42 24.90 12.38
CA GLU A 11 30.71 23.49 12.71
C GLU A 11 31.90 22.94 11.89
N GLY A 12 32.01 23.30 10.60
CA GLY A 12 33.12 22.89 9.74
C GLY A 12 32.97 21.48 9.16
N ARG A 13 33.61 21.24 8.00
CA ARG A 13 33.37 20.06 7.14
C ARG A 13 33.52 18.71 7.84
N GLU A 14 34.62 18.48 8.54
CA GLU A 14 34.91 17.16 9.12
C GLU A 14 33.89 16.80 10.21
N ARG A 15 33.57 17.75 11.11
CA ARG A 15 32.52 17.54 12.14
C ARG A 15 31.15 17.29 11.52
N LEU A 16 30.79 18.00 10.45
CA LEU A 16 29.53 17.77 9.73
C LEU A 16 29.49 16.39 9.06
N LYS A 17 30.60 15.96 8.46
CA LYS A 17 30.72 14.63 7.85
C LYS A 17 30.60 13.52 8.90
N ASP A 18 31.27 13.67 10.04
CA ASP A 18 31.21 12.69 11.13
C ASP A 18 29.79 12.61 11.72
N ALA A 19 29.13 13.76 11.91
CA ALA A 19 27.74 13.81 12.34
C ALA A 19 26.79 13.15 11.32
N HIS A 20 26.99 13.40 10.03
CA HIS A 20 26.23 12.77 8.95
C HIS A 20 26.42 11.26 8.93
N LEU A 21 27.66 10.78 8.98
CA LEU A 21 27.96 9.34 8.96
C LEU A 21 27.36 8.64 10.18
N LYS A 22 27.52 9.23 11.38
CA LYS A 22 26.92 8.72 12.60
C LYS A 22 25.40 8.62 12.48
N ASP A 23 24.75 9.67 11.97
CA ASP A 23 23.29 9.70 11.80
C ASP A 23 22.81 8.69 10.75
N TYR A 24 23.45 8.62 9.59
CA TYR A 24 23.04 7.71 8.51
C TYR A 24 23.29 6.24 8.86
N GLN A 25 24.48 5.93 9.37
CA GLN A 25 24.90 4.55 9.65
C GLN A 25 24.11 3.92 10.81
N GLN A 26 23.57 4.72 11.75
CA GLN A 26 22.71 4.20 12.82
C GLN A 26 21.45 3.51 12.28
N TYR A 27 20.98 3.88 11.08
CA TYR A 27 19.85 3.26 10.40
C TYR A 27 20.32 2.23 9.38
N PHE A 28 21.24 2.63 8.50
CA PHE A 28 21.63 1.79 7.37
C PHE A 28 22.31 0.49 7.82
N ASN A 29 23.15 0.51 8.86
CA ASN A 29 23.88 -0.66 9.31
C ASN A 29 23.06 -1.66 10.15
N ARG A 30 21.77 -1.39 10.41
CA ARG A 30 20.89 -2.30 11.17
C ARG A 30 20.58 -3.61 10.43
N VAL A 31 20.68 -3.62 9.11
CA VAL A 31 20.39 -4.79 8.28
C VAL A 31 21.52 -5.04 7.30
N SER A 32 22.04 -6.26 7.33
CA SER A 32 22.94 -6.81 6.32
C SER A 32 22.24 -7.96 5.61
N LEU A 33 22.33 -7.98 4.27
CA LEU A 33 21.86 -9.07 3.43
C LEU A 33 23.06 -9.57 2.64
N SER A 34 23.28 -10.87 2.64
CA SER A 34 24.28 -11.53 1.82
C SER A 34 23.63 -12.71 1.14
N ILE A 35 23.57 -12.66 -0.19
CA ILE A 35 23.13 -13.78 -1.03
C ILE A 35 24.39 -14.47 -1.52
N ALA A 36 24.50 -15.78 -1.27
CA ALA A 36 25.66 -16.55 -1.68
C ALA A 36 25.76 -16.57 -3.21
N ASP A 37 26.93 -16.19 -3.73
CA ASP A 37 27.23 -16.32 -5.16
C ASP A 37 27.63 -17.77 -5.45
N THR A 38 26.75 -18.49 -6.14
CA THR A 38 26.98 -19.89 -6.53
C THR A 38 27.69 -20.03 -7.88
N SER A 39 28.11 -18.92 -8.50
CA SER A 39 28.81 -18.97 -9.79
C SER A 39 30.31 -19.25 -9.60
N SER A 40 30.91 -19.96 -10.56
CA SER A 40 32.36 -20.22 -10.62
C SER A 40 33.14 -19.13 -11.37
N GLY A 41 32.44 -18.08 -11.83
CA GLY A 41 32.98 -17.02 -12.68
C GLY A 41 33.55 -15.83 -11.92
N LYS A 42 34.10 -14.86 -12.66
CA LYS A 42 34.49 -13.55 -12.08
C LYS A 42 33.22 -12.76 -11.75
N SER A 43 33.15 -12.24 -10.53
CA SER A 43 32.05 -11.37 -10.10
C SER A 43 31.91 -10.14 -11.00
N ALA A 44 30.68 -9.82 -11.39
CA ALA A 44 30.34 -8.61 -12.14
C ALA A 44 30.48 -7.32 -11.29
N SER A 45 30.82 -7.43 -10.00
CA SER A 45 30.90 -6.30 -9.05
C SER A 45 31.88 -5.19 -9.44
N GLN A 46 32.83 -5.47 -10.33
CA GLN A 46 33.80 -4.50 -10.84
C GLN A 46 33.25 -3.65 -12.01
N LEU A 47 32.10 -4.03 -12.57
CA LEU A 47 31.46 -3.27 -13.64
C LEU A 47 30.63 -2.10 -13.06
N PRO A 48 30.52 -0.98 -13.80
CA PRO A 48 29.55 0.07 -13.51
C PRO A 48 28.10 -0.47 -13.39
N SER A 49 27.30 0.10 -12.48
CA SER A 49 25.96 -0.41 -12.17
C SER A 49 25.01 -0.43 -13.37
N ASP A 50 25.14 0.49 -14.32
CA ASP A 50 24.35 0.50 -15.57
C ASP A 50 24.66 -0.72 -16.45
N LYS A 51 25.93 -1.13 -16.53
CA LYS A 51 26.35 -2.32 -17.26
C LYS A 51 25.94 -3.61 -16.57
N ARG A 52 26.02 -3.66 -15.24
CA ARG A 52 25.52 -4.78 -14.44
C ARG A 52 24.02 -4.99 -14.67
N LEU A 53 23.25 -3.90 -14.65
CA LEU A 53 21.81 -3.96 -14.88
C LEU A 53 21.45 -4.42 -16.31
N GLN A 54 22.16 -3.94 -17.33
CA GLN A 54 21.99 -4.40 -18.71
C GLN A 54 22.23 -5.90 -18.85
N GLN A 55 23.32 -6.40 -18.26
CA GLN A 55 23.65 -7.84 -18.29
C GLN A 55 22.62 -8.68 -17.53
N TYR A 56 22.19 -8.23 -16.34
CA TYR A 56 21.18 -8.91 -15.54
C TYR A 56 19.83 -8.98 -16.28
N ALA A 57 19.42 -7.90 -16.95
CA ALA A 57 18.21 -7.88 -17.76
C ALA A 57 18.26 -8.83 -18.96
N SER A 58 19.45 -9.20 -19.43
CA SER A 58 19.66 -10.22 -20.48
C SER A 58 19.73 -11.66 -19.92
N GLY A 59 19.51 -11.86 -18.62
CA GLY A 59 19.48 -13.18 -17.99
C GLY A 59 20.75 -13.58 -17.25
N ASN A 60 21.74 -12.70 -17.13
CA ASN A 60 22.95 -13.01 -16.37
C ASN A 60 22.67 -13.00 -14.86
N TYR A 61 23.29 -13.95 -14.15
CA TYR A 61 23.23 -14.07 -12.70
C TYR A 61 24.11 -13.03 -12.01
N ASP A 62 23.54 -12.24 -11.08
CA ASP A 62 24.28 -11.26 -10.26
C ASP A 62 23.59 -11.06 -8.88
N PRO A 63 23.82 -11.97 -7.91
CA PRO A 63 23.19 -11.90 -6.58
C PRO A 63 23.65 -10.68 -5.76
N ALA A 64 24.82 -10.10 -6.11
CA ALA A 64 25.28 -8.86 -5.51
C ALA A 64 24.47 -7.65 -6.00
N LEU A 65 23.91 -7.70 -7.23
CA LEU A 65 23.02 -6.66 -7.73
C LEU A 65 21.65 -6.74 -7.03
N GLU A 66 21.14 -7.93 -6.79
CA GLU A 66 19.91 -8.15 -5.98
C GLU A 66 20.08 -7.58 -4.57
N THR A 67 21.22 -7.88 -3.93
CA THR A 67 21.59 -7.32 -2.61
C THR A 67 21.69 -5.79 -2.66
N LEU A 68 22.28 -5.23 -3.72
CA LEU A 68 22.37 -3.78 -3.93
C LEU A 68 20.97 -3.16 -4.06
N TYR A 69 20.06 -3.76 -4.83
CA TYR A 69 18.68 -3.28 -5.00
C TYR A 69 17.91 -3.29 -3.67
N TYR A 70 18.06 -4.35 -2.87
CA TYR A 70 17.47 -4.41 -1.52
C TYR A 70 17.97 -3.25 -0.64
N GLN A 71 19.28 -3.05 -0.57
CA GLN A 71 19.87 -1.97 0.23
C GLN A 71 19.56 -0.58 -0.34
N TYR A 72 19.40 -0.45 -1.66
CA TYR A 72 19.04 0.81 -2.29
C TYR A 72 17.63 1.26 -1.88
N GLY A 73 16.67 0.34 -1.76
CA GLY A 73 15.34 0.66 -1.20
C GLY A 73 15.42 1.24 0.22
N ARG A 74 16.26 0.63 1.09
CA ARG A 74 16.50 1.14 2.45
C ARG A 74 17.17 2.51 2.44
N TYR A 75 18.19 2.71 1.61
CA TYR A 75 18.86 3.99 1.42
C TYR A 75 17.88 5.09 0.97
N LEU A 76 17.02 4.80 0.00
CA LEU A 76 16.05 5.75 -0.53
C LEU A 76 15.04 6.17 0.53
N LEU A 77 14.52 5.22 1.32
CA LEU A 77 13.59 5.55 2.40
C LEU A 77 14.25 6.39 3.50
N ILE A 78 15.47 6.04 3.93
CA ILE A 78 16.27 6.87 4.86
C ILE A 78 16.46 8.29 4.32
N SER A 79 16.70 8.41 3.01
CA SER A 79 17.03 9.70 2.38
C SER A 79 15.80 10.55 2.04
N SER A 80 14.59 9.98 2.02
CA SER A 80 13.37 10.67 1.59
C SER A 80 12.30 10.82 2.68
N SER A 81 12.38 10.07 3.78
CA SER A 81 11.36 10.11 4.84
C SER A 81 11.99 10.11 6.23
N ARG A 82 12.42 11.29 6.68
CA ARG A 82 12.98 11.51 8.02
C ARG A 82 12.01 12.26 8.91
N LYS A 83 12.05 11.98 10.22
CA LYS A 83 11.27 12.67 11.25
C LYS A 83 11.29 14.19 11.05
N GLY A 84 10.11 14.81 11.07
CA GLY A 84 9.93 16.26 10.85
C GLY A 84 9.85 16.68 9.38
N GLY A 85 10.06 15.76 8.44
CA GLY A 85 9.85 15.96 7.01
C GLY A 85 8.45 15.54 6.54
N GLN A 86 8.26 15.56 5.22
CA GLN A 86 7.08 15.03 4.54
C GLN A 86 7.29 13.55 4.18
N PRO A 87 6.23 12.77 3.98
CA PRO A 87 6.39 11.42 3.47
C PRO A 87 6.94 11.42 2.04
N ALA A 88 7.68 10.35 1.70
CA ALA A 88 8.13 10.07 0.33
C ALA A 88 6.95 10.02 -0.64
N ASN A 89 6.96 10.90 -1.65
CA ASN A 89 5.96 10.95 -2.72
C ASN A 89 6.29 9.96 -3.85
N LEU A 90 5.62 10.04 -5.01
CA LEU A 90 5.90 9.16 -6.17
C LEU A 90 7.37 9.13 -6.64
N GLN A 91 8.15 10.17 -6.33
CA GLN A 91 9.57 10.28 -6.65
C GLN A 91 10.45 10.43 -5.39
N GLY A 92 9.94 10.04 -4.22
CA GLY A 92 10.59 10.28 -2.93
C GLY A 92 10.64 11.77 -2.60
N ILE A 93 11.75 12.42 -2.96
CA ILE A 93 11.96 13.87 -2.90
C ILE A 93 12.70 14.41 -4.15
N TRP A 94 12.93 13.57 -5.16
CA TRP A 94 13.82 13.89 -6.29
C TRP A 94 13.01 14.20 -7.54
N ASN A 95 12.80 15.50 -7.80
CA ASN A 95 12.09 15.96 -8.99
C ASN A 95 12.80 17.18 -9.60
N LYS A 96 12.93 17.18 -10.93
CA LYS A 96 13.49 18.31 -11.71
C LYS A 96 12.44 19.04 -12.54
N GLU A 97 11.22 18.52 -12.62
CA GLU A 97 10.17 19.00 -13.52
C GLU A 97 9.19 19.91 -12.79
N LEU A 98 8.76 20.99 -13.42
CA LEU A 98 7.74 21.88 -12.83
C LEU A 98 6.36 21.20 -12.77
N ARG A 99 6.03 20.41 -13.79
CA ARG A 99 4.80 19.61 -13.89
C ARG A 99 5.17 18.13 -14.03
N PRO A 100 5.58 17.47 -12.93
CA PRO A 100 6.04 16.09 -12.99
C PRO A 100 4.90 15.12 -13.34
N PRO A 101 5.20 13.90 -13.83
CA PRO A 101 4.22 12.86 -14.07
C PRO A 101 3.37 12.59 -12.82
N TRP A 102 2.05 12.56 -13.01
CA TRP A 102 1.06 12.42 -11.92
C TRP A 102 1.29 13.39 -10.75
N SER A 103 1.79 14.59 -11.04
CA SER A 103 2.07 15.65 -10.07
C SER A 103 3.11 15.30 -9.00
N SER A 104 3.82 14.17 -9.13
CA SER A 104 4.72 13.65 -8.09
C SER A 104 4.05 13.69 -6.70
N ASN A 105 2.76 13.38 -6.67
CA ASN A 105 1.91 13.55 -5.49
C ASN A 105 1.91 12.28 -4.61
N TYR A 106 0.89 12.14 -3.77
CA TYR A 106 0.61 10.91 -3.04
C TYR A 106 -0.53 10.15 -3.73
N THR A 107 -0.20 9.19 -4.59
CA THR A 107 -1.17 8.23 -5.11
C THR A 107 -1.37 7.13 -4.08
N ILE A 108 -2.57 7.02 -3.54
CA ILE A 108 -2.95 6.20 -2.37
C ILE A 108 -3.96 5.11 -2.76
N ASN A 109 -3.75 4.50 -3.92
CA ASN A 109 -4.39 3.25 -4.32
C ASN A 109 -3.36 2.13 -4.60
N ILE A 110 -2.10 2.33 -4.16
CA ILE A 110 -0.98 1.37 -4.12
C ILE A 110 0.36 2.09 -3.85
N ASN A 111 0.63 3.21 -4.52
CA ASN A 111 2.01 3.71 -4.65
C ASN A 111 2.58 4.25 -3.34
N THR A 112 1.84 5.11 -2.65
CA THR A 112 2.28 5.68 -1.38
C THR A 112 2.36 4.59 -0.32
N GLU A 113 1.44 3.63 -0.32
CA GLU A 113 1.47 2.49 0.58
C GLU A 113 2.71 1.63 0.33
N MET A 114 3.02 1.36 -0.94
CA MET A 114 4.20 0.60 -1.36
C MET A 114 5.52 1.26 -0.93
N ASN A 115 5.59 2.60 -0.93
CA ASN A 115 6.77 3.33 -0.46
C ASN A 115 7.14 2.93 0.99
N TYR A 116 6.17 2.52 1.80
CA TYR A 116 6.35 2.25 3.23
C TYR A 116 6.26 0.78 3.64
N TRP A 117 5.94 -0.15 2.73
CA TRP A 117 6.04 -1.59 3.01
C TRP A 117 7.38 -2.02 3.64
N PRO A 118 8.56 -1.50 3.22
CA PRO A 118 9.81 -1.90 3.84
C PRO A 118 10.07 -1.26 5.22
N ALA A 119 9.30 -0.25 5.66
CA ALA A 119 9.63 0.53 6.86
C ALA A 119 9.78 -0.36 8.12
N GLY A 120 8.80 -1.23 8.37
CA GLY A 120 8.87 -2.18 9.49
C GLY A 120 9.88 -3.30 9.24
N VAL A 121 9.66 -4.10 8.19
CA VAL A 121 10.41 -5.34 7.93
C VAL A 121 11.91 -5.10 7.64
N ALA A 122 12.29 -3.93 7.12
CA ALA A 122 13.67 -3.56 6.85
C ALA A 122 14.33 -2.75 7.98
N ASN A 123 13.72 -2.74 9.17
CA ASN A 123 14.21 -2.12 10.40
C ASN A 123 14.44 -0.60 10.28
N LEU A 124 13.42 0.10 9.78
CA LEU A 124 13.39 1.54 9.51
C LEU A 124 12.08 2.19 9.99
N THR A 125 11.51 1.72 11.10
CA THR A 125 10.19 2.18 11.59
C THR A 125 10.14 3.69 11.83
N GLU A 126 11.25 4.32 12.21
CA GLU A 126 11.33 5.77 12.38
C GLU A 126 11.08 6.54 11.08
N MET A 127 11.37 5.92 9.93
CA MET A 127 11.15 6.52 8.62
C MET A 127 9.66 6.52 8.25
N GLN A 128 8.79 5.82 8.99
CA GLN A 128 7.34 5.87 8.78
C GLN A 128 6.67 7.05 9.48
N GLN A 129 7.35 7.72 10.42
CA GLN A 129 6.76 8.84 11.17
C GLN A 129 6.19 9.95 10.28
N PRO A 130 6.85 10.38 9.18
CA PRO A 130 6.27 11.37 8.27
C PRO A 130 4.95 10.92 7.63
N LEU A 131 4.81 9.63 7.30
CA LEU A 131 3.55 9.08 6.80
C LEU A 131 2.48 9.13 7.89
N ASN A 132 2.80 8.71 9.11
CA ASN A 132 1.84 8.70 10.22
C ASN A 132 1.33 10.12 10.54
N ASP A 133 2.23 11.11 10.52
CA ASP A 133 1.88 12.53 10.73
C ASP A 133 1.03 13.08 9.59
N TRP A 134 1.35 12.72 8.35
CA TRP A 134 0.55 13.12 7.19
C TRP A 134 -0.83 12.46 7.17
N ILE A 135 -0.96 11.18 7.52
CA ILE A 135 -2.26 10.49 7.66
C ILE A 135 -3.12 11.19 8.73
N ARG A 136 -2.51 11.65 9.84
CA ARG A 136 -3.22 12.44 10.85
C ARG A 136 -3.81 13.71 10.23
N SER A 137 -3.02 14.47 9.47
CA SER A 137 -3.49 15.68 8.78
C SER A 137 -4.57 15.37 7.73
N LEU A 138 -4.37 14.34 6.92
CA LEU A 138 -5.32 13.88 5.91
C LEU A 138 -6.64 13.42 6.55
N SER A 139 -6.61 12.84 7.75
CA SER A 139 -7.84 12.47 8.46
C SER A 139 -8.66 13.68 8.90
N VAL A 140 -8.04 14.85 9.10
CA VAL A 140 -8.74 16.09 9.44
C VAL A 140 -9.47 16.65 8.22
N THR A 141 -8.80 16.77 7.08
CA THR A 141 -9.42 17.20 5.81
C THR A 141 -10.45 16.17 5.33
N GLY A 142 -10.16 14.89 5.50
CA GLY A 142 -11.05 13.79 5.15
C GLY A 142 -12.37 13.77 5.91
N LYS A 143 -12.44 14.32 7.13
CA LYS A 143 -13.72 14.53 7.84
C LYS A 143 -14.60 15.54 7.11
N GLN A 144 -13.99 16.61 6.59
CA GLN A 144 -14.73 17.59 5.79
C GLN A 144 -15.25 16.96 4.50
N THR A 145 -14.42 16.17 3.81
CA THR A 145 -14.86 15.42 2.62
C THR A 145 -15.99 14.44 2.93
N ALA A 146 -15.91 13.66 4.01
CA ALA A 146 -16.96 12.73 4.41
C ALA A 146 -18.30 13.45 4.61
N LYS A 147 -18.27 14.61 5.26
CA LYS A 147 -19.46 15.44 5.49
C LYS A 147 -20.00 16.08 4.21
N GLU A 148 -19.15 16.71 3.40
CA GLU A 148 -19.61 17.50 2.25
C GLU A 148 -20.01 16.65 1.04
N PHE A 149 -19.27 15.56 0.76
CA PHE A 149 -19.51 14.73 -0.43
C PHE A 149 -20.50 13.60 -0.17
N TYR A 150 -20.55 13.09 1.07
CA TYR A 150 -21.33 11.91 1.42
C TYR A 150 -22.38 12.18 2.50
N ASN A 151 -22.32 13.31 3.21
CA ASN A 151 -23.13 13.57 4.40
C ASN A 151 -23.02 12.45 5.44
N MET A 152 -21.80 11.97 5.66
CA MET A 152 -21.47 10.87 6.56
C MET A 152 -20.47 11.29 7.63
N GLU A 153 -20.56 10.60 8.77
CA GLU A 153 -19.57 10.68 9.84
C GLU A 153 -18.28 9.94 9.46
N GLY A 154 -17.23 10.15 10.26
CA GLY A 154 -15.92 9.55 10.00
C GLY A 154 -15.06 10.39 9.05
N TRP A 155 -14.05 9.77 8.43
CA TRP A 155 -13.21 10.43 7.44
C TRP A 155 -12.96 9.54 6.23
N VAL A 156 -12.71 10.17 5.08
CA VAL A 156 -12.48 9.49 3.80
C VAL A 156 -11.36 10.20 3.03
N ALA A 157 -10.59 9.43 2.25
CA ALA A 157 -9.65 9.97 1.28
C ALA A 157 -9.66 9.10 0.01
N HIS A 158 -9.54 9.75 -1.14
CA HIS A 158 -9.64 9.12 -2.45
C HIS A 158 -8.28 8.73 -3.02
N HIS A 159 -8.21 8.15 -4.22
CA HIS A 159 -6.96 7.57 -4.76
C HIS A 159 -5.75 8.52 -4.88
N ASN A 160 -5.92 9.84 -4.78
CA ASN A 160 -4.83 10.81 -4.86
C ASN A 160 -4.95 11.86 -3.75
N SER A 161 -3.81 12.28 -3.23
CA SER A 161 -3.65 13.36 -2.27
C SER A 161 -2.34 14.12 -2.53
N ASP A 162 -2.05 15.16 -1.75
CA ASP A 162 -0.90 16.04 -1.91
C ASP A 162 -0.38 16.58 -0.55
N ILE A 163 0.55 17.53 -0.61
CA ILE A 163 1.15 18.15 0.59
C ILE A 163 0.13 18.92 1.44
N TRP A 164 -1.02 19.31 0.87
CA TRP A 164 -2.10 19.99 1.57
C TRP A 164 -3.08 19.02 2.23
N GLY A 165 -2.88 17.71 2.03
CA GLY A 165 -3.78 16.68 2.55
C GLY A 165 -5.12 16.67 1.80
N LEU A 166 -5.12 16.89 0.49
CA LEU A 166 -6.34 16.79 -0.33
C LEU A 166 -7.01 15.41 -0.15
N SER A 167 -8.29 15.39 0.20
CA SER A 167 -9.03 14.14 0.48
C SER A 167 -10.23 13.89 -0.44
N ASN A 168 -10.70 14.89 -1.20
CA ASN A 168 -11.79 14.75 -2.18
C ASN A 168 -11.37 13.96 -3.43
N PRO A 169 -12.33 13.42 -4.21
CA PRO A 169 -11.99 12.80 -5.49
C PRO A 169 -11.38 13.84 -6.42
N VAL A 170 -10.34 13.44 -7.16
CA VAL A 170 -9.78 14.25 -8.25
C VAL A 170 -10.60 14.05 -9.54
N GLY A 171 -10.08 14.50 -10.69
CA GLY A 171 -10.77 14.33 -11.98
C GLY A 171 -11.61 15.53 -12.40
N ASP A 172 -11.27 16.72 -11.89
CA ASP A 172 -11.76 18.02 -12.37
C ASP A 172 -13.26 18.03 -12.70
N LEU A 173 -14.08 17.75 -11.68
CA LEU A 173 -15.54 17.80 -11.72
C LEU A 173 -16.17 17.03 -12.90
N GLY A 174 -15.60 15.87 -13.24
CA GLY A 174 -16.16 14.94 -14.25
C GLY A 174 -15.31 14.75 -15.49
N SER A 175 -14.19 15.46 -15.63
CA SER A 175 -13.22 15.25 -16.71
C SER A 175 -12.39 13.96 -16.53
N GLY A 176 -12.23 13.48 -15.30
CA GLY A 176 -11.54 12.24 -14.97
C GLY A 176 -12.39 11.00 -15.16
N ASP A 177 -11.76 9.86 -15.46
CA ASP A 177 -12.47 8.58 -15.57
C ASP A 177 -12.81 8.06 -14.16
N PRO A 178 -14.10 7.75 -13.88
CA PRO A 178 -14.52 7.21 -12.59
C PRO A 178 -13.76 5.96 -12.13
N VAL A 179 -13.18 5.18 -13.06
CA VAL A 179 -12.41 3.95 -12.75
C VAL A 179 -11.27 4.19 -11.76
N TRP A 180 -10.66 5.37 -11.81
CA TRP A 180 -9.61 5.78 -10.89
C TRP A 180 -10.05 6.94 -9.98
N ALA A 181 -10.81 7.90 -10.51
CA ALA A 181 -11.14 9.14 -9.79
C ALA A 181 -11.97 8.90 -8.51
N ASN A 182 -12.94 8.00 -8.59
CA ASN A 182 -13.99 7.85 -7.57
C ASN A 182 -13.75 6.66 -6.62
N TRP A 183 -12.50 6.38 -6.28
CA TRP A 183 -12.14 5.32 -5.34
C TRP A 183 -11.79 5.91 -3.96
N TYR A 184 -12.62 5.63 -2.95
CA TYR A 184 -12.66 6.28 -1.63
C TYR A 184 -12.01 5.46 -0.50
N MET A 185 -11.30 4.38 -0.85
CA MET A 185 -10.68 3.48 0.12
C MET A 185 -9.21 3.83 0.43
N GLY A 186 -8.68 4.92 -0.14
CA GLY A 186 -7.29 5.34 0.10
C GLY A 186 -7.03 5.63 1.57
N GLY A 187 -7.93 6.36 2.23
CA GLY A 187 -7.86 6.59 3.67
C GLY A 187 -7.88 5.29 4.49
N ASN A 188 -8.78 4.37 4.11
CA ASN A 188 -8.92 3.07 4.78
C ASN A 188 -7.65 2.22 4.65
N TRP A 189 -7.05 2.12 3.46
CA TRP A 189 -5.80 1.40 3.28
C TRP A 189 -4.68 2.05 4.09
N LEU A 190 -4.52 3.37 4.03
CA LEU A 190 -3.49 4.08 4.80
C LEU A 190 -3.53 3.78 6.30
N THR A 191 -4.73 3.56 6.89
CA THR A 191 -4.82 3.20 8.32
C THR A 191 -4.08 1.92 8.69
N ARG A 192 -3.88 1.00 7.73
CA ARG A 192 -3.08 -0.22 7.93
C ARG A 192 -1.65 0.13 8.36
N HIS A 193 -1.07 1.21 7.82
CA HIS A 193 0.28 1.63 8.20
C HIS A 193 0.34 2.07 9.67
N LEU A 194 -0.70 2.76 10.17
CA LEU A 194 -0.77 3.13 11.60
C LEU A 194 -0.80 1.88 12.49
N TRP A 195 -1.58 0.87 12.09
CA TRP A 195 -1.63 -0.41 12.81
C TRP A 195 -0.29 -1.16 12.75
N GLU A 196 0.32 -1.27 11.56
CA GLU A 196 1.62 -1.94 11.39
C GLU A 196 2.73 -1.23 12.18
N TYR A 197 2.74 0.10 12.25
CA TYR A 197 3.68 0.83 13.09
C TYR A 197 3.58 0.38 14.55
N TYR A 198 2.37 0.25 15.09
CA TYR A 198 2.17 -0.29 16.43
C TYR A 198 2.68 -1.74 16.53
N LEU A 199 2.37 -2.61 15.56
CA LEU A 199 2.82 -4.01 15.60
C LEU A 199 4.36 -4.14 15.64
N TYR A 200 5.09 -3.28 14.93
CA TYR A 200 6.56 -3.31 14.93
C TYR A 200 7.20 -2.63 16.16
N THR A 201 6.52 -1.67 16.79
CA THR A 201 7.10 -0.86 17.89
C THR A 201 6.59 -1.26 19.28
N GLY A 202 5.40 -1.85 19.37
CA GLY A 202 4.68 -2.08 20.62
C GLY A 202 4.23 -0.80 21.34
N ASP A 203 4.30 0.36 20.68
CA ASP A 203 4.00 1.66 21.31
C ASP A 203 2.49 1.83 21.54
N LYS A 204 2.03 1.42 22.73
CA LYS A 204 0.64 1.54 23.16
C LYS A 204 0.18 3.00 23.29
N LYS A 205 1.09 3.94 23.54
CA LYS A 205 0.75 5.37 23.62
C LYS A 205 0.43 5.90 22.23
N PHE A 206 1.27 5.61 21.25
CA PHE A 206 0.99 5.90 19.84
C PHE A 206 -0.33 5.24 19.39
N LEU A 207 -0.55 3.97 19.78
CA LEU A 207 -1.79 3.27 19.47
C LEU A 207 -3.01 4.01 20.03
N ALA A 208 -2.99 4.37 21.31
CA ALA A 208 -4.12 5.02 21.98
C ALA A 208 -4.38 6.45 21.51
N GLU A 209 -3.33 7.26 21.37
CA GLU A 209 -3.44 8.71 21.16
C GLU A 209 -3.46 9.11 19.67
N HIS A 210 -2.97 8.24 18.79
CA HIS A 210 -2.81 8.58 17.37
C HIS A 210 -3.45 7.56 16.43
N ALA A 211 -3.10 6.28 16.54
CA ALA A 211 -3.59 5.30 15.57
C ALA A 211 -5.08 5.00 15.76
N TYR A 212 -5.48 4.54 16.95
CA TYR A 212 -6.83 4.06 17.21
C TYR A 212 -7.94 5.07 16.90
N PRO A 213 -7.84 6.37 17.27
CA PRO A 213 -8.86 7.35 16.89
C PRO A 213 -9.03 7.52 15.38
N ILE A 214 -7.94 7.44 14.61
CA ILE A 214 -7.97 7.55 13.14
C ILE A 214 -8.57 6.29 12.52
N LEU A 215 -8.16 5.11 13.01
CA LEU A 215 -8.73 3.82 12.62
C LEU A 215 -10.24 3.78 12.85
N LYS A 216 -10.68 4.11 14.07
CA LYS A 216 -12.09 4.17 14.46
C LYS A 216 -12.87 5.12 13.55
N SER A 217 -12.34 6.32 13.31
CA SER A 217 -13.01 7.31 12.45
C SER A 217 -13.09 6.87 10.98
N ALA A 218 -12.15 6.08 10.45
CA ALA A 218 -12.26 5.48 9.12
C ALA A 218 -13.30 4.34 9.10
N ALA A 219 -13.38 3.58 10.19
CA ALA A 219 -14.36 2.52 10.36
C ALA A 219 -15.79 3.08 10.45
N ASP A 220 -15.98 4.24 11.10
CA ASP A 220 -17.27 4.94 11.15
C ASP A 220 -17.78 5.32 9.75
N PHE A 221 -16.91 5.89 8.90
CA PHE A 221 -17.25 6.16 7.49
C PHE A 221 -17.62 4.86 6.76
N SER A 222 -16.84 3.80 6.95
CA SER A 222 -17.08 2.51 6.30
C SER A 222 -18.41 1.87 6.75
N ILE A 223 -18.77 1.96 8.04
CA ILE A 223 -20.06 1.49 8.55
C ILE A 223 -21.21 2.26 7.89
N ALA A 224 -21.08 3.58 7.76
CA ALA A 224 -22.10 4.43 7.13
C ALA A 224 -22.22 4.21 5.62
N TRP A 225 -21.13 3.85 4.95
CA TRP A 225 -21.07 3.63 3.51
C TRP A 225 -21.54 2.23 3.09
N LEU A 226 -21.41 1.23 3.96
CA LEU A 226 -21.87 -0.14 3.69
C LEU A 226 -23.39 -0.20 3.55
N MET A 227 -23.86 -0.81 2.46
CA MET A 227 -25.27 -1.02 2.17
C MET A 227 -25.60 -2.51 2.01
N PRO A 228 -26.80 -2.94 2.41
CA PRO A 228 -27.23 -4.33 2.26
C PRO A 228 -27.55 -4.67 0.80
N ARG A 229 -27.14 -5.88 0.40
CA ARG A 229 -27.65 -6.59 -0.79
C ARG A 229 -28.96 -7.30 -0.46
N SER A 230 -29.59 -7.85 -1.50
CA SER A 230 -30.81 -8.67 -1.39
C SER A 230 -30.65 -9.92 -0.52
N ASP A 231 -29.43 -10.44 -0.37
CA ASP A 231 -29.09 -11.60 0.48
C ASP A 231 -28.72 -11.23 1.93
N GLY A 232 -28.84 -9.94 2.29
CA GLY A 232 -28.49 -9.41 3.61
C GLY A 232 -26.99 -9.22 3.84
N LYS A 233 -26.12 -9.51 2.86
CA LYS A 233 -24.70 -9.20 2.94
C LYS A 233 -24.43 -7.73 2.64
N LEU A 234 -23.40 -7.17 3.26
CA LEU A 234 -23.01 -5.78 3.09
C LEU A 234 -21.98 -5.63 1.97
N VAL A 235 -22.20 -4.62 1.12
CA VAL A 235 -21.27 -4.18 0.07
C VAL A 235 -21.16 -2.67 0.05
N THR A 236 -20.23 -2.17 -0.76
CA THR A 236 -20.12 -0.75 -1.08
C THR A 236 -20.78 -0.47 -2.43
N ALA A 237 -21.42 0.69 -2.61
CA ALA A 237 -21.85 1.12 -3.95
C ALA A 237 -21.98 2.64 -4.02
N PRO A 238 -21.47 3.30 -5.08
CA PRO A 238 -20.68 2.72 -6.18
C PRO A 238 -19.32 2.18 -5.72
N SER A 239 -18.75 1.21 -6.44
CA SER A 239 -17.41 0.65 -6.18
C SER A 239 -16.64 0.45 -7.49
N THR A 240 -15.32 0.62 -7.43
CA THR A 240 -14.38 0.34 -8.52
C THR A 240 -13.33 -0.67 -8.07
N SER A 241 -12.64 -1.30 -9.02
CA SER A 241 -11.36 -1.98 -8.76
C SER A 241 -10.27 -1.18 -9.47
N PRO A 242 -9.49 -0.34 -8.78
CA PRO A 242 -8.43 0.47 -9.38
C PRO A 242 -7.48 -0.38 -10.24
N GLU A 243 -7.17 -0.05 -11.48
CA GLU A 243 -7.86 0.87 -12.40
C GLU A 243 -8.44 0.08 -13.58
N ASN A 244 -9.08 -1.05 -13.25
CA ASN A 244 -9.54 -2.03 -14.20
C ASN A 244 -11.04 -1.86 -14.53
N LYS A 245 -11.40 -2.29 -15.74
CA LYS A 245 -12.77 -2.30 -16.24
C LYS A 245 -13.23 -3.75 -16.48
N PHE A 246 -14.54 -3.91 -16.58
CA PHE A 246 -15.18 -5.16 -16.95
C PHE A 246 -16.16 -4.94 -18.09
N ILE A 247 -16.61 -6.03 -18.72
CA ILE A 247 -17.65 -6.01 -19.73
C ILE A 247 -19.01 -6.32 -19.08
N ASP A 248 -19.99 -5.45 -19.27
CA ASP A 248 -21.35 -5.68 -18.78
C ASP A 248 -22.16 -6.65 -19.68
N SER A 249 -23.38 -6.98 -19.26
CA SER A 249 -24.29 -7.85 -20.01
C SER A 249 -24.71 -7.31 -21.39
N LYS A 250 -24.44 -6.03 -21.68
CA LYS A 250 -24.68 -5.38 -22.97
C LYS A 250 -23.41 -5.32 -23.83
N GLY A 251 -22.32 -5.95 -23.40
CA GLY A 251 -21.05 -5.98 -24.11
C GLY A 251 -20.26 -4.67 -24.01
N LYS A 252 -20.59 -3.78 -23.06
CA LYS A 252 -19.92 -2.47 -22.90
C LYS A 252 -18.93 -2.50 -21.76
N GLN A 253 -17.84 -1.74 -21.89
CA GLN A 253 -16.89 -1.54 -20.80
C GLN A 253 -17.51 -0.68 -19.69
N GLN A 254 -17.41 -1.15 -18.46
CA GLN A 254 -17.86 -0.47 -17.25
C GLN A 254 -16.76 -0.49 -16.18
N SER A 255 -16.80 0.48 -15.27
CA SER A 255 -15.89 0.57 -14.14
C SER A 255 -16.60 0.48 -12.78
N LEU A 256 -17.90 0.75 -12.75
CA LEU A 256 -18.70 0.81 -11.53
C LEU A 256 -19.51 -0.46 -11.36
N SER A 257 -19.36 -1.08 -10.19
CA SER A 257 -20.21 -2.19 -9.72
C SER A 257 -20.43 -2.04 -8.21
N PRO A 258 -21.36 -2.77 -7.59
CA PRO A 258 -21.39 -2.90 -6.14
C PRO A 258 -20.25 -3.81 -5.65
N GLY A 259 -19.55 -3.41 -4.58
CA GLY A 259 -18.68 -4.27 -3.77
C GLY A 259 -17.56 -4.96 -4.53
N SER A 260 -16.59 -4.19 -5.05
CA SER A 260 -15.35 -4.79 -5.56
C SER A 260 -14.65 -5.59 -4.45
N THR A 261 -13.92 -6.63 -4.84
CA THR A 261 -13.17 -7.45 -3.88
C THR A 261 -12.14 -6.60 -3.12
N MET A 262 -11.57 -5.58 -3.76
CA MET A 262 -10.63 -4.68 -3.11
C MET A 262 -11.29 -3.90 -1.97
N ASP A 263 -12.43 -3.25 -2.21
CA ASP A 263 -13.15 -2.47 -1.20
C ASP A 263 -13.49 -3.33 0.02
N LEU A 264 -14.04 -4.52 -0.21
CA LEU A 264 -14.43 -5.42 0.87
C LEU A 264 -13.23 -5.96 1.65
N SER A 265 -12.11 -6.22 0.96
CA SER A 265 -10.88 -6.66 1.61
C SER A 265 -10.23 -5.56 2.46
N VAL A 266 -10.26 -4.30 1.98
CA VAL A 266 -9.76 -3.13 2.70
C VAL A 266 -10.63 -2.86 3.95
N ILE A 267 -11.96 -2.89 3.82
CA ILE A 267 -12.87 -2.73 4.97
C ILE A 267 -12.70 -3.88 5.97
N TRP A 268 -12.59 -5.13 5.51
CA TRP A 268 -12.38 -6.28 6.39
C TRP A 268 -11.09 -6.13 7.22
N ASP A 269 -10.01 -5.63 6.60
CA ASP A 269 -8.73 -5.41 7.26
C ASP A 269 -8.80 -4.24 8.23
N LEU A 270 -9.43 -3.12 7.85
CA LEU A 270 -9.70 -1.97 8.73
C LEU A 270 -10.48 -2.38 9.97
N PHE A 271 -11.59 -3.11 9.81
CA PHE A 271 -12.40 -3.59 10.93
C PHE A 271 -11.60 -4.53 11.83
N SER A 272 -10.81 -5.44 11.25
CA SER A 272 -9.95 -6.34 12.03
C SER A 272 -8.90 -5.56 12.83
N ASN A 273 -8.24 -4.57 12.23
CA ASN A 273 -7.27 -3.71 12.91
C ASN A 273 -7.92 -2.89 14.03
N CYS A 274 -9.13 -2.35 13.83
CA CYS A 274 -9.86 -1.61 14.86
C CYS A 274 -10.24 -2.50 16.05
N ILE A 275 -10.71 -3.72 15.79
CA ILE A 275 -11.08 -4.69 16.82
C ILE A 275 -9.83 -5.05 17.65
N GLU A 276 -8.74 -5.46 17.00
CA GLU A 276 -7.49 -5.85 17.67
C GLU A 276 -6.87 -4.68 18.45
N ALA A 277 -6.85 -3.47 17.89
CA ALA A 277 -6.36 -2.28 18.58
C ALA A 277 -7.18 -1.97 19.84
N SER A 278 -8.50 -2.08 19.73
CA SER A 278 -9.40 -1.86 20.86
C SER A 278 -9.23 -2.93 21.96
N GLU A 279 -8.96 -4.19 21.60
CA GLU A 279 -8.63 -5.26 22.56
C GLU A 279 -7.33 -4.99 23.30
N VAL A 280 -6.27 -4.61 22.57
CA VAL A 280 -4.96 -4.24 23.15
C VAL A 280 -5.09 -3.11 24.17
N LEU A 281 -5.94 -2.13 23.89
CA LEU A 281 -6.16 -0.96 24.73
C LEU A 281 -7.18 -1.19 25.85
N GLY A 282 -8.00 -2.24 25.76
CA GLY A 282 -9.04 -2.53 26.75
C GLY A 282 -10.21 -1.53 26.75
N ILE A 283 -10.50 -0.88 25.62
CA ILE A 283 -11.53 0.18 25.49
C ILE A 283 -12.63 -0.22 24.50
N ASP A 284 -13.76 0.48 24.41
CA ASP A 284 -14.72 0.35 23.28
C ASP A 284 -15.29 -1.05 23.01
N ALA A 285 -15.59 -1.83 24.05
CA ALA A 285 -16.07 -3.21 23.93
C ALA A 285 -17.35 -3.37 23.09
N ASP A 286 -18.33 -2.47 23.23
CA ASP A 286 -19.57 -2.53 22.44
C ASP A 286 -19.33 -2.17 20.97
N TYR A 287 -18.46 -1.18 20.71
CA TYR A 287 -18.07 -0.84 19.36
C TYR A 287 -17.32 -1.99 18.66
N ARG A 288 -16.45 -2.72 19.38
CA ARG A 288 -15.84 -3.96 18.84
C ARG A 288 -16.88 -4.99 18.43
N ARG A 289 -17.96 -5.13 19.20
CA ARG A 289 -19.06 -6.05 18.87
C ARG A 289 -19.74 -5.62 17.57
N THR A 290 -20.08 -4.35 17.44
CA THR A 290 -20.64 -3.78 16.20
C THR A 290 -19.73 -4.02 15.00
N LEU A 291 -18.42 -3.75 15.13
CA LEU A 291 -17.45 -4.01 14.06
C LEU A 291 -17.36 -5.48 13.70
N THR A 292 -17.41 -6.38 14.70
CA THR A 292 -17.36 -7.82 14.48
C THR A 292 -18.59 -8.31 13.70
N GLU A 293 -19.78 -7.85 14.08
CA GLU A 293 -21.03 -8.14 13.38
C GLU A 293 -20.99 -7.64 11.93
N LYS A 294 -20.61 -6.37 11.71
CA LYS A 294 -20.50 -5.77 10.37
C LYS A 294 -19.46 -6.49 9.51
N LYS A 295 -18.29 -6.82 10.08
CA LYS A 295 -17.24 -7.60 9.39
C LYS A 295 -17.74 -8.96 8.92
N ASN A 296 -18.51 -9.67 9.75
CA ASN A 296 -19.08 -10.98 9.41
C ASN A 296 -20.25 -10.89 8.40
N GLN A 297 -20.87 -9.72 8.28
CA GLN A 297 -21.92 -9.43 7.30
C GLN A 297 -21.37 -8.99 5.94
N LEU A 298 -20.08 -8.64 5.80
CA LEU A 298 -19.49 -8.32 4.50
C LEU A 298 -19.73 -9.45 3.50
N ALA A 299 -19.99 -9.10 2.23
CA ALA A 299 -20.07 -10.08 1.17
C ALA A 299 -18.75 -10.87 1.08
N PRO A 300 -18.81 -12.22 0.98
CA PRO A 300 -17.61 -13.04 1.02
C PRO A 300 -16.81 -12.90 -0.26
N LEU A 301 -15.51 -13.19 -0.16
CA LEU A 301 -14.65 -13.40 -1.33
C LEU A 301 -15.17 -14.60 -2.13
N ARG A 302 -15.14 -14.50 -3.47
CA ARG A 302 -15.71 -15.53 -4.36
C ARG A 302 -14.67 -16.05 -5.34
N ILE A 303 -14.75 -17.36 -5.59
CA ILE A 303 -14.00 -18.05 -6.64
C ILE A 303 -14.88 -18.12 -7.88
N GLY A 304 -14.35 -17.70 -9.03
CA GLY A 304 -15.03 -17.72 -10.31
C GLY A 304 -15.06 -19.09 -10.97
N SER A 305 -15.80 -19.19 -12.06
CA SER A 305 -15.94 -20.41 -12.87
C SER A 305 -14.62 -20.96 -13.43
N GLN A 306 -13.59 -20.12 -13.60
CA GLN A 306 -12.26 -20.54 -14.07
C GLN A 306 -11.29 -20.83 -12.92
N GLY A 307 -11.78 -20.85 -11.68
CA GLY A 307 -11.00 -21.10 -10.47
C GLY A 307 -10.18 -19.90 -10.01
N GLN A 308 -10.37 -18.71 -10.58
CA GLN A 308 -9.73 -17.45 -10.21
C GLN A 308 -10.44 -16.75 -9.06
N LEU A 309 -9.75 -15.89 -8.31
CA LEU A 309 -10.42 -14.99 -7.36
C LEU A 309 -11.16 -13.91 -8.16
N LEU A 310 -12.46 -13.71 -7.92
CA LEU A 310 -13.22 -12.68 -8.63
C LEU A 310 -12.78 -11.27 -8.20
N GLU A 311 -12.62 -10.38 -9.18
CA GLU A 311 -12.24 -8.98 -8.95
C GLU A 311 -13.42 -8.11 -8.51
N TRP A 312 -14.62 -8.42 -9.01
CA TRP A 312 -15.88 -7.74 -8.66
C TRP A 312 -16.85 -8.70 -7.94
N SER A 313 -17.96 -8.16 -7.43
CA SER A 313 -18.97 -8.93 -6.70
C SER A 313 -19.69 -10.01 -7.54
N GLU A 314 -19.63 -9.85 -8.85
CA GLU A 314 -20.13 -10.77 -9.86
C GLU A 314 -19.00 -11.18 -10.80
N GLU A 315 -19.19 -12.32 -11.48
CA GLU A 315 -18.23 -12.79 -12.48
C GLU A 315 -18.50 -12.07 -13.80
N PHE A 316 -17.80 -10.95 -13.99
CA PHE A 316 -17.81 -10.22 -15.25
C PHE A 316 -16.65 -10.65 -16.16
N PRO A 317 -16.82 -10.65 -17.49
CA PRO A 317 -15.70 -10.75 -18.41
C PRO A 317 -14.75 -9.56 -18.24
N GLU A 318 -13.45 -9.85 -18.17
CA GLU A 318 -12.41 -8.83 -17.98
C GLU A 318 -12.10 -8.10 -19.29
N THR A 319 -11.86 -6.79 -19.22
CA THR A 319 -11.38 -6.02 -20.39
C THR A 319 -9.89 -6.20 -20.65
N ASP A 320 -9.11 -6.43 -19.58
CA ASP A 320 -7.66 -6.57 -19.60
C ASP A 320 -7.23 -7.65 -18.59
N PRO A 321 -7.17 -8.93 -18.99
CA PRO A 321 -6.78 -10.01 -18.08
C PRO A 321 -5.34 -9.91 -17.55
N GLN A 322 -4.48 -9.13 -18.21
CA GLN A 322 -3.08 -8.91 -17.81
C GLN A 322 -2.86 -7.53 -17.20
N HIS A 323 -3.94 -6.91 -16.69
CA HIS A 323 -3.90 -5.57 -16.12
C HIS A 323 -2.81 -5.43 -15.05
N ARG A 324 -2.16 -4.25 -15.03
CA ARG A 324 -1.05 -3.95 -14.11
C ARG A 324 -1.47 -3.91 -12.64
N HIS A 325 -2.71 -3.52 -12.34
CA HIS A 325 -3.25 -3.63 -10.97
C HIS A 325 -3.74 -5.05 -10.71
N VAL A 326 -3.52 -5.50 -9.48
CA VAL A 326 -4.05 -6.77 -8.96
C VAL A 326 -4.80 -6.51 -7.65
N SER A 327 -5.63 -5.47 -7.69
CA SER A 327 -6.32 -4.84 -6.56
C SER A 327 -7.13 -5.81 -5.69
N HIS A 328 -7.81 -6.77 -6.33
CA HIS A 328 -8.55 -7.82 -5.64
C HIS A 328 -7.67 -8.82 -4.86
N LEU A 329 -6.33 -8.75 -5.00
CA LEU A 329 -5.39 -9.49 -4.16
C LEU A 329 -4.90 -8.72 -2.93
N TYR A 330 -5.46 -7.53 -2.64
CA TYR A 330 -5.18 -6.79 -1.40
C TYR A 330 -5.26 -7.71 -0.17
N GLY A 331 -6.28 -8.56 -0.09
CA GLY A 331 -6.49 -9.51 1.01
C GLY A 331 -5.32 -10.49 1.23
N LEU A 332 -4.50 -10.76 0.21
CA LEU A 332 -3.26 -11.53 0.32
C LEU A 332 -2.05 -10.65 0.70
N HIS A 333 -1.91 -9.48 0.07
CA HIS A 333 -0.87 -8.50 0.39
C HIS A 333 -1.29 -7.08 -0.07
N PRO A 334 -1.14 -6.04 0.77
CA PRO A 334 -0.53 -6.09 2.11
C PRO A 334 -1.44 -6.69 3.18
N GLY A 335 -2.73 -6.85 2.89
CA GLY A 335 -3.74 -7.47 3.76
C GLY A 335 -3.38 -8.87 4.28
N ARG A 336 -4.25 -9.40 5.15
CA ARG A 336 -4.06 -10.69 5.82
C ARG A 336 -5.31 -11.58 5.85
N GLN A 337 -6.27 -11.30 4.98
CA GLN A 337 -7.52 -12.08 4.89
C GLN A 337 -7.29 -13.43 4.18
N ILE A 338 -6.34 -13.49 3.25
CA ILE A 338 -5.97 -14.70 2.49
C ILE A 338 -4.60 -15.17 2.97
N SER A 339 -4.52 -16.42 3.41
CA SER A 339 -3.28 -17.07 3.84
C SER A 339 -3.23 -18.53 3.36
N PRO A 340 -2.06 -19.03 2.90
CA PRO A 340 -1.90 -20.43 2.53
C PRO A 340 -2.16 -21.40 3.69
N PHE A 341 -2.11 -20.91 4.94
CA PHE A 341 -2.27 -21.73 6.13
C PHE A 341 -3.73 -21.84 6.61
N THR A 342 -4.57 -20.85 6.30
CA THR A 342 -5.95 -20.78 6.83
C THR A 342 -7.04 -20.72 5.76
N THR A 343 -6.68 -20.37 4.52
CA THR A 343 -7.63 -20.23 3.40
C THR A 343 -7.05 -20.87 2.13
N ALA A 344 -6.94 -22.20 2.12
CA ALA A 344 -6.30 -22.95 1.04
C ALA A 344 -7.00 -22.75 -0.32
N ASP A 345 -8.33 -22.80 -0.37
CA ASP A 345 -9.10 -22.63 -1.61
C ASP A 345 -8.92 -21.25 -2.22
N LEU A 346 -9.01 -20.19 -1.39
CA LEU A 346 -8.73 -18.82 -1.84
C LEU A 346 -7.28 -18.68 -2.29
N THR A 347 -6.32 -19.33 -1.62
CA THR A 347 -4.91 -19.31 -2.04
C THR A 347 -4.71 -19.94 -3.41
N ASN A 348 -5.41 -21.05 -3.71
CA ASN A 348 -5.39 -21.66 -5.04
C ASN A 348 -6.03 -20.74 -6.09
N ALA A 349 -7.09 -20.04 -5.72
CA ALA A 349 -7.71 -19.03 -6.58
C ALA A 349 -6.77 -17.86 -6.88
N VAL A 350 -6.00 -17.39 -5.88
CA VAL A 350 -4.96 -16.38 -6.09
C VAL A 350 -3.86 -16.88 -7.03
N LYS A 351 -3.40 -18.13 -6.90
CA LYS A 351 -2.42 -18.71 -7.84
C LYS A 351 -2.94 -18.68 -9.28
N LYS A 352 -4.22 -19.01 -9.48
CA LYS A 352 -4.86 -18.95 -10.80
C LYS A 352 -4.95 -17.51 -11.31
N THR A 353 -5.38 -16.57 -10.47
CA THR A 353 -5.39 -15.13 -10.80
C THR A 353 -4.00 -14.64 -11.23
N LEU A 354 -2.95 -14.94 -10.46
CA LEU A 354 -1.58 -14.50 -10.78
C LEU A 354 -1.07 -15.12 -12.09
N ALA A 355 -1.40 -16.39 -12.36
CA ALA A 355 -1.06 -17.04 -13.62
C ALA A 355 -1.74 -16.35 -14.82
N VAL A 356 -2.99 -15.88 -14.68
CA VAL A 356 -3.71 -15.12 -15.72
C VAL A 356 -3.11 -13.72 -15.89
N ARG A 357 -2.85 -13.01 -14.77
CA ARG A 357 -2.27 -11.65 -14.77
C ARG A 357 -0.83 -11.62 -15.30
N GLY A 358 -0.11 -12.74 -15.22
CA GLY A 358 1.29 -12.88 -15.65
C GLY A 358 2.29 -12.13 -14.75
N ASP A 359 3.58 -12.28 -15.03
CA ASP A 359 4.68 -11.71 -14.23
C ASP A 359 5.21 -10.35 -14.76
N ALA A 360 4.65 -9.87 -15.87
CA ALA A 360 4.98 -8.56 -16.46
C ALA A 360 4.25 -7.39 -15.76
N GLY A 361 4.47 -6.16 -16.25
CA GLY A 361 3.86 -4.93 -15.75
C GLY A 361 4.86 -3.80 -15.53
N THR A 362 4.37 -2.69 -14.97
CA THR A 362 5.19 -1.56 -14.51
C THR A 362 6.12 -1.99 -13.35
N GLY A 363 7.09 -1.14 -13.00
CA GLY A 363 8.00 -1.41 -11.88
C GLY A 363 7.27 -1.72 -10.56
N TRP A 364 6.26 -0.90 -10.20
CA TRP A 364 5.46 -1.11 -9.00
C TRP A 364 4.60 -2.39 -9.08
N SER A 365 4.06 -2.73 -10.26
CA SER A 365 3.27 -3.97 -10.45
C SER A 365 4.14 -5.20 -10.19
N LYS A 366 5.37 -5.22 -10.72
CA LYS A 366 6.33 -6.30 -10.44
C LYS A 366 6.70 -6.36 -8.96
N GLY A 367 6.92 -5.20 -8.33
CA GLY A 367 7.16 -5.11 -6.88
C GLY A 367 6.03 -5.71 -6.04
N TRP A 368 4.76 -5.46 -6.40
CA TRP A 368 3.62 -6.05 -5.71
C TRP A 368 3.54 -7.57 -5.94
N LYS A 369 3.77 -8.03 -7.18
CA LYS A 369 3.79 -9.45 -7.54
C LYS A 369 4.87 -10.25 -6.82
N ILE A 370 6.06 -9.66 -6.57
CA ILE A 370 7.09 -10.27 -5.72
C ILE A 370 6.53 -10.56 -4.32
N ASN A 371 5.82 -9.60 -3.72
CA ASN A 371 5.21 -9.77 -2.39
C ASN A 371 4.08 -10.81 -2.40
N PHE A 372 3.24 -10.83 -3.44
CA PHE A 372 2.21 -11.86 -3.59
C PHE A 372 2.82 -13.26 -3.66
N TRP A 373 3.79 -13.46 -4.56
CA TRP A 373 4.46 -14.76 -4.73
C TRP A 373 5.20 -15.21 -3.47
N ALA A 374 5.80 -14.28 -2.72
CA ALA A 374 6.40 -14.55 -1.43
C ALA A 374 5.35 -15.05 -0.41
N ARG A 375 4.18 -14.41 -0.32
CA ARG A 375 3.11 -14.78 0.64
C ARG A 375 2.52 -16.17 0.41
N ILE A 376 2.46 -16.64 -0.85
CA ILE A 376 1.92 -17.98 -1.17
C ILE A 376 3.00 -19.06 -1.26
N ASN A 377 4.22 -18.78 -0.76
CA ASN A 377 5.35 -19.71 -0.70
C ASN A 377 5.58 -20.43 -2.04
N ARG A 378 5.60 -19.69 -3.16
CA ARG A 378 6.03 -20.30 -4.43
C ARG A 378 7.47 -20.78 -4.22
N LYS A 379 7.65 -22.09 -4.09
CA LYS A 379 8.94 -22.71 -4.42
C LYS A 379 9.14 -22.34 -5.89
N VAL A 380 10.05 -21.42 -6.16
CA VAL A 380 10.50 -21.17 -7.53
C VAL A 380 11.12 -22.49 -7.95
N SER A 381 10.39 -23.29 -8.73
CA SER A 381 11.04 -24.27 -9.59
C SER A 381 11.93 -23.42 -10.47
N LEU A 382 13.24 -23.48 -10.22
CA LEU A 382 14.21 -23.03 -11.20
C LEU A 382 13.78 -23.68 -12.52
N ILE A 383 13.56 -22.83 -13.51
CA ILE A 383 13.14 -23.14 -14.87
C ILE A 383 13.74 -24.50 -15.29
N GLU A 384 12.89 -25.47 -15.62
CA GLU A 384 13.30 -26.65 -16.41
C GLU A 384 13.48 -26.26 -17.88
#